data_AF-A0A257P0Z9-F1
#
_entry.id   AF-A0A257P0Z9-F1
#
_cell.length_a   1.000
_cell.length_b   1.000
_cell.length_c   1.000
_cell.angle_alpha   90.00
_cell.angle_beta   90.00
_cell.angle_gamma   90.00
#
_symmetry.space_group_name_H-M   'P 1'
#
loop_
_entity.id
_entity.type
_entity.pdbx_description
1 polymer ?
#
loop_
_entity_poly.entity_id
_entity_poly.type
_entity_poly.pdbx_seq_one_letter_code
_entity_poly.pdbx_strand_id
1 'polypeptide(L)'
;MNTRPPHLPAEERREATVESVIELAAQRNPSDITTSAIAQHMGLTQGALFRHFPTKDAIWEAVMQWVATRLMARVDRAIASHDSALDALEAVFLTHAAFVAEHPGVPRMLFGELQRAEDTAAKRAARTLLAAYGKRVRQLIVKGQQRGELSQDIEPDAAAAMFVGAIQGLVMQTLLSGEPQHIRSAAPGAFALYRRCIGSTK
;
A
#
# COMPACT_ATOMS: atom_id res chain seq x y z
N MET A 1 7.41 -8.31 36.27
CA MET A 1 8.77 -8.47 35.68
C MET A 1 8.91 -7.43 34.58
N ASN A 2 9.76 -6.43 34.79
CA ASN A 2 9.93 -5.30 33.87
C ASN A 2 11.03 -5.64 32.86
N THR A 3 10.68 -6.34 31.78
CA THR A 3 11.63 -6.65 30.71
C THR A 3 11.88 -5.38 29.91
N ARG A 4 13.02 -4.74 30.17
CA ARG A 4 13.53 -3.62 29.38
C ARG A 4 13.60 -4.07 27.91
N PRO A 5 13.01 -3.33 26.95
CA PRO A 5 13.03 -3.76 25.56
C PRO A 5 14.48 -3.91 25.07
N PRO A 6 14.78 -4.94 24.25
CA PRO A 6 16.12 -5.20 23.75
C PRO A 6 16.69 -3.98 23.03
N HIS A 7 18.00 -3.76 23.13
CA HIS A 7 18.68 -2.65 22.47
C HIS A 7 18.81 -2.93 20.96
N LEU A 8 17.83 -2.48 20.19
CA LEU A 8 17.86 -2.56 18.72
C LEU A 8 18.80 -1.49 18.15
N PRO A 9 19.50 -1.77 17.04
CA PRO A 9 20.07 -0.76 16.15
C PRO A 9 19.05 0.32 15.78
N ALA A 10 19.52 1.53 15.48
CA ALA A 10 18.64 2.68 15.25
C ALA A 10 17.66 2.47 14.07
N GLU A 11 18.09 1.77 13.01
CA GLU A 11 17.26 1.45 11.86
C GLU A 11 16.16 0.43 12.20
N GLU A 12 16.53 -0.68 12.85
CA GLU A 12 15.58 -1.69 13.34
C GLU A 12 14.56 -1.08 14.31
N ARG A 13 14.97 -0.13 15.16
CA ARG A 13 14.04 0.60 16.03
C ARG A 13 13.04 1.44 15.24
N ARG A 14 13.49 2.11 14.17
CA ARG A 14 12.60 2.90 13.30
C ARG A 14 11.60 2.00 12.59
N GLU A 15 12.05 0.87 12.07
CA GLU A 15 11.16 -0.10 11.41
C GLU A 15 10.13 -0.67 12.40
N ALA A 16 10.56 -1.13 13.59
CA ALA A 16 9.65 -1.60 14.63
C ALA A 16 8.62 -0.54 15.08
N THR A 17 9.01 0.74 15.05
CA THR A 17 8.08 1.86 15.31
C THR A 17 7.01 1.95 14.22
N VAL A 18 7.43 1.88 12.96
CA VAL A 18 6.52 1.94 11.81
C VAL A 18 5.52 0.78 11.84
N GLU A 19 6.00 -0.44 12.09
CA GLU A 19 5.14 -1.63 12.20
C GLU A 19 4.14 -1.47 13.34
N SER A 20 4.59 -1.03 14.52
CA SER A 20 3.71 -0.75 15.66
C SER A 20 2.62 0.27 15.34
N VAL A 21 2.93 1.30 14.54
CA VAL A 21 1.94 2.31 14.13
C VAL A 21 0.91 1.71 13.18
N ILE A 22 1.34 0.87 12.24
CA ILE A 22 0.45 0.14 11.33
C ILE A 22 -0.48 -0.80 12.11
N GLU A 23 0.04 -1.51 13.11
CA GLU A 23 -0.76 -2.38 13.99
C GLU A 23 -1.81 -1.58 14.77
N LEU A 24 -1.42 -0.45 15.37
CA LEU A 24 -2.35 0.42 16.08
C LEU A 24 -3.42 0.98 15.15
N ALA A 25 -3.04 1.39 13.94
CA ALA A 25 -3.98 1.88 12.92
C ALA A 25 -4.93 0.79 12.41
N ALA A 26 -4.60 -0.49 12.56
CA ALA A 26 -5.53 -1.57 12.24
C ALA A 26 -6.71 -1.66 13.23
N GLN A 27 -6.56 -1.10 14.42
CA GLN A 27 -7.51 -1.23 15.53
C GLN A 27 -8.17 0.09 15.93
N ARG A 28 -7.58 1.23 15.56
CA ARG A 28 -7.98 2.57 16.01
C ARG A 28 -8.00 3.54 14.84
N ASN A 29 -8.76 4.63 14.98
CA ASN A 29 -8.69 5.73 14.04
C ASN A 29 -7.27 6.34 14.07
N PRO A 30 -6.62 6.57 12.92
CA PRO A 30 -5.26 7.13 12.89
C PRO A 30 -5.12 8.50 13.56
N SER A 31 -6.19 9.32 13.57
CA SER A 31 -6.24 10.61 14.28
C SER A 31 -5.97 10.45 15.78
N ASP A 32 -6.43 9.35 16.37
CA ASP A 32 -6.46 9.12 17.81
C ASP A 32 -5.16 8.47 18.31
N ILE A 33 -4.27 8.06 17.40
CA ILE A 33 -2.97 7.45 17.73
C ILE A 33 -2.01 8.56 18.19
N THR A 34 -1.76 8.63 19.49
CA THR A 34 -0.79 9.56 20.08
C THR A 34 0.61 8.95 20.12
N THR A 35 1.65 9.79 20.17
CA THR A 35 3.04 9.34 20.37
C THR A 35 3.23 8.59 21.69
N SER A 36 2.45 8.92 22.72
CA SER A 36 2.44 8.20 23.99
C SER A 36 1.83 6.80 23.85
N ALA A 37 0.74 6.65 23.07
CA ALA A 37 0.14 5.35 22.77
C ALA A 37 1.09 4.46 21.96
N ILE A 38 1.81 5.02 20.98
CA ILE A 38 2.85 4.31 20.22
C ILE A 38 3.95 3.82 21.17
N ALA A 39 4.51 4.73 21.98
CA ALA A 39 5.56 4.37 22.93
C ALA A 39 5.10 3.27 23.91
N GLN A 40 3.87 3.37 24.43
CA GLN A 40 3.28 2.37 25.31
C GLN A 40 3.14 1.01 24.62
N HIS A 41 2.64 0.95 23.38
CA HIS A 41 2.52 -0.29 22.60
C HIS A 41 3.86 -0.97 22.39
N MET A 42 4.92 -0.17 22.20
CA MET A 42 6.29 -0.65 22.04
C MET A 42 7.02 -0.97 23.37
N GLY A 43 6.41 -0.71 24.53
CA GLY A 43 7.08 -0.84 25.84
C GLY A 43 8.21 0.18 26.04
N LEU A 44 8.13 1.35 25.40
CA LEU A 44 9.13 2.43 25.43
C LEU A 44 8.61 3.67 26.16
N THR A 45 9.52 4.57 26.53
CA THR A 45 9.15 5.92 26.94
C THR A 45 8.93 6.79 25.70
N GLN A 46 8.06 7.80 25.81
CA GLN A 46 7.84 8.77 24.73
C GLN A 46 9.14 9.51 24.36
N GLY A 47 10.00 9.80 25.34
CA GLY A 47 11.32 10.38 25.08
C GLY A 47 12.24 9.47 24.25
N ALA A 48 12.16 8.15 24.41
CA ALA A 48 12.92 7.20 23.59
C ALA A 48 12.43 7.20 22.13
N LEU A 49 11.13 7.32 21.91
CA LEU A 49 10.54 7.46 20.58
C LEU A 49 11.06 8.73 19.87
N PHE A 50 11.07 9.86 20.58
CA PHE A 50 11.53 11.14 20.03
C PHE A 50 13.02 11.19 19.67
N ARG A 51 13.85 10.29 20.20
CA ARG A 51 15.26 10.15 19.75
C ARG A 51 15.37 9.68 18.30
N HIS A 52 14.38 8.95 17.81
CA HIS A 52 14.35 8.45 16.44
C HIS A 52 13.43 9.30 15.55
N PHE A 53 12.32 9.79 16.07
CA PHE A 53 11.34 10.56 15.30
C PHE A 53 11.06 11.89 15.99
N PRO A 54 11.53 13.03 15.46
CA PRO A 54 11.38 14.31 16.14
C PRO A 54 9.92 14.78 16.26
N THR A 55 9.03 14.29 15.39
CA THR A 55 7.61 14.66 15.36
C THR A 55 6.72 13.46 15.03
N LYS A 56 5.41 13.58 15.31
CA LYS A 56 4.40 12.62 14.84
C LYS A 56 4.39 12.54 13.31
N ASP A 57 4.52 13.67 12.61
CA ASP A 57 4.56 13.70 11.15
C ASP A 57 5.76 12.93 10.57
N ALA A 58 6.92 12.97 11.24
CA ALA A 58 8.08 12.17 10.84
C ALA A 58 7.83 10.65 10.96
N ILE A 59 6.97 10.24 11.90
CA ILE A 59 6.53 8.84 12.00
C ILE A 59 5.60 8.50 10.83
N TRP A 60 4.64 9.37 10.50
CA TRP A 60 3.68 9.16 9.41
C TRP A 60 4.38 9.11 8.04
N GLU A 61 5.35 10.00 7.82
CA GLU A 61 6.22 9.98 6.65
C GLU A 61 6.97 8.65 6.54
N ALA A 62 7.58 8.18 7.63
CA ALA A 62 8.30 6.91 7.65
C ALA A 62 7.37 5.72 7.38
N VAL A 63 6.13 5.74 7.87
CA VAL A 63 5.14 4.71 7.53
C VAL A 63 4.82 4.74 6.04
N MET A 64 4.57 5.90 5.44
CA MET A 64 4.29 5.97 3.99
C MET A 64 5.50 5.55 3.14
N GLN A 65 6.72 5.86 3.59
CA GLN A 65 7.94 5.40 2.92
C GLN A 65 8.10 3.88 3.02
N TRP A 66 7.81 3.29 4.18
CA TRP A 66 7.81 1.84 4.36
C TRP A 66 6.77 1.16 3.45
N VAL A 67 5.56 1.71 3.37
CA VAL A 67 4.49 1.23 2.48
C VAL A 67 4.96 1.29 1.03
N ALA A 68 5.52 2.43 0.59
CA ALA A 68 5.99 2.59 -0.76
C ALA A 68 7.08 1.58 -1.12
N THR A 69 8.09 1.42 -0.26
CA THR A 69 9.19 0.48 -0.46
C THR A 69 8.68 -0.96 -0.54
N ARG A 70 7.88 -1.40 0.44
CA ARG A 70 7.41 -2.79 0.53
C ARG A 70 6.42 -3.15 -0.58
N LEU A 71 5.47 -2.27 -0.89
CA LEU A 71 4.50 -2.51 -1.95
C LEU A 71 5.19 -2.54 -3.32
N MET A 72 6.04 -1.55 -3.62
CA MET A 72 6.75 -1.53 -4.91
C MET A 72 7.67 -2.73 -5.09
N ALA A 73 8.35 -3.19 -4.04
CA ALA A 73 9.16 -4.41 -4.11
C ALA A 73 8.32 -5.66 -4.45
N ARG A 74 7.08 -5.77 -3.94
CA ARG A 74 6.17 -6.87 -4.32
C ARG A 74 5.70 -6.73 -5.77
N VAL A 75 5.35 -5.52 -6.20
CA VAL A 75 4.96 -5.23 -7.59
C VAL A 75 6.07 -5.59 -8.55
N ASP A 76 7.29 -5.10 -8.32
CA ASP A 76 8.44 -5.34 -9.20
C ASP A 76 8.78 -6.84 -9.25
N ARG A 77 8.65 -7.57 -8.12
CA ARG A 77 8.81 -9.04 -8.10
C ARG A 77 7.72 -9.76 -8.90
N ALA A 78 6.45 -9.35 -8.74
CA ALA A 78 5.33 -9.94 -9.47
C ALA A 78 5.51 -9.77 -10.98
N ILE A 79 5.98 -8.59 -11.41
CA ILE A 79 6.32 -8.29 -12.80
C ILE A 79 7.46 -9.18 -13.31
N ALA A 80 8.56 -9.29 -12.55
CA ALA A 80 9.73 -10.04 -12.96
C ALA A 80 9.50 -11.57 -13.02
N SER A 81 8.47 -12.07 -12.34
CA SER A 81 8.18 -13.51 -12.25
C SER A 81 7.30 -14.04 -13.38
N HIS A 82 6.86 -13.18 -14.32
CA HIS A 82 5.94 -13.55 -15.39
C HIS A 82 6.42 -13.03 -16.74
N ASP A 83 6.43 -13.91 -17.74
CA ASP A 83 6.76 -13.52 -19.11
C ASP A 83 5.60 -12.75 -19.74
N SER A 84 4.37 -13.27 -19.64
CA SER A 84 3.12 -12.66 -20.11
C SER A 84 2.82 -11.36 -19.37
N ALA A 85 2.53 -10.29 -20.11
CA ALA A 85 2.14 -9.01 -19.53
C ALA A 85 0.78 -9.08 -18.85
N LEU A 86 -0.13 -9.90 -19.39
CA LEU A 86 -1.45 -10.12 -18.77
C LEU A 86 -1.33 -10.88 -17.44
N ASP A 87 -0.49 -11.91 -17.38
CA ASP A 87 -0.27 -12.67 -16.14
C ASP A 87 0.50 -11.82 -15.10
N ALA A 88 1.43 -10.97 -15.56
CA ALA A 88 2.09 -9.99 -14.70
C ALA A 88 1.10 -8.98 -14.10
N LEU A 89 0.14 -8.48 -14.89
CA LEU A 89 -0.93 -7.59 -14.40
C LEU A 89 -1.79 -8.29 -13.33
N GLU A 90 -2.15 -9.55 -13.56
CA GLU A 90 -2.89 -10.37 -12.59
C GLU A 90 -2.13 -10.52 -11.29
N ALA A 91 -0.86 -10.94 -11.38
CA ALA A 91 0.02 -11.11 -10.24
C ALA A 91 0.19 -9.82 -9.44
N VAL A 92 0.37 -8.67 -10.11
CA VAL A 92 0.45 -7.35 -9.47
C VAL A 92 -0.85 -7.02 -8.73
N PHE A 93 -2.01 -7.26 -9.36
CA PHE A 93 -3.31 -6.96 -8.75
C PHE A 93 -3.53 -7.78 -7.47
N LEU A 94 -3.29 -9.09 -7.55
CA LEU A 94 -3.48 -10.01 -6.43
C LEU A 94 -2.45 -9.77 -5.31
N THR A 95 -1.20 -9.43 -5.63
CA THR A 95 -0.18 -9.13 -4.61
C THR A 95 -0.50 -7.84 -3.86
N HIS A 96 -1.05 -6.83 -4.52
CA HIS A 96 -1.48 -5.60 -3.87
C HIS A 96 -2.70 -5.87 -2.96
N ALA A 97 -3.69 -6.62 -3.45
CA ALA A 97 -4.82 -7.05 -2.62
C ALA A 97 -4.36 -7.81 -1.36
N ALA A 98 -3.40 -8.73 -1.50
CA ALA A 98 -2.80 -9.44 -0.37
C ALA A 98 -2.09 -8.49 0.60
N PHE A 99 -1.28 -7.55 0.09
CA PHE A 99 -0.59 -6.55 0.92
C PHE A 99 -1.56 -5.72 1.77
N VAL A 100 -2.69 -5.29 1.20
CA VAL A 100 -3.72 -4.56 1.95
C VAL A 100 -4.34 -5.44 3.04
N ALA A 101 -4.66 -6.70 2.73
CA ALA A 101 -5.26 -7.64 3.68
C ALA A 101 -4.29 -7.99 4.83
N GLU A 102 -2.99 -8.08 4.55
CA GLU A 102 -1.93 -8.32 5.54
C GLU A 102 -1.65 -7.10 6.42
N HIS A 103 -1.90 -5.88 5.92
CA HIS A 103 -1.63 -4.63 6.62
C HIS A 103 -2.86 -3.70 6.69
N PRO A 104 -3.94 -4.08 7.41
CA PRO A 104 -5.20 -3.32 7.43
C PRO A 104 -5.11 -1.92 8.04
N GLY A 105 -4.02 -1.58 8.74
CA GLY A 105 -3.76 -0.22 9.20
C GLY A 105 -3.31 0.73 8.09
N VAL A 106 -2.62 0.23 7.06
CA VAL A 106 -2.11 1.03 5.94
C VAL A 106 -3.21 1.80 5.22
N PRO A 107 -4.30 1.18 4.73
CA PRO A 107 -5.35 1.92 4.04
C PRO A 107 -5.99 2.96 4.96
N ARG A 108 -6.23 2.65 6.25
CA ARG A 108 -6.78 3.61 7.22
C ARG A 108 -5.90 4.85 7.37
N MET A 109 -4.59 4.65 7.53
CA MET A 109 -3.64 5.76 7.62
C MET A 109 -3.63 6.60 6.33
N LEU A 110 -3.59 5.96 5.17
CA LEU A 110 -3.59 6.64 3.89
C LEU A 110 -4.85 7.50 3.72
N PHE A 111 -6.04 6.94 3.99
CA PHE A 111 -7.31 7.67 3.88
C PHE A 111 -7.41 8.82 4.90
N GLY A 112 -6.94 8.62 6.14
CA GLY A 112 -6.87 9.69 7.13
C GLY A 112 -5.96 10.84 6.67
N GLU A 113 -4.84 10.51 6.03
CA GLU A 113 -3.89 11.50 5.49
C GLU A 113 -4.48 12.31 4.33
N LEU A 114 -5.31 11.67 3.49
CA LEU A 114 -6.00 12.33 2.38
C LEU A 114 -7.03 13.36 2.84
N GLN A 115 -7.59 13.23 4.06
CA GLN A 115 -8.55 14.20 4.61
C GLN A 115 -7.89 15.49 5.12
N ARG A 116 -6.58 15.48 5.34
CA ARG A 116 -5.86 16.68 5.82
C ARG A 116 -5.84 17.76 4.75
N ALA A 117 -5.99 19.02 5.12
CA ALA A 117 -5.89 20.13 4.16
C ALA A 117 -4.43 20.37 3.72
N GLU A 118 -3.47 20.17 4.62
CA GLU A 118 -2.06 20.47 4.34
C GLU A 118 -1.43 19.47 3.38
N ASP A 119 -0.43 19.91 2.61
CA ASP A 119 0.46 19.01 1.87
C ASP A 119 1.56 18.51 2.81
N THR A 120 1.28 17.42 3.52
CA THR A 120 2.21 16.78 4.44
C THR A 120 3.26 15.96 3.69
N ALA A 121 4.35 15.60 4.36
CA ALA A 121 5.35 14.70 3.79
C ALA A 121 4.78 13.31 3.46
N ALA A 122 3.89 12.79 4.32
CA ALA A 122 3.18 11.54 4.10
C ALA A 122 2.30 11.59 2.82
N LYS A 123 1.57 12.69 2.60
CA LYS A 123 0.76 12.87 1.38
C LYS A 123 1.63 12.95 0.12
N ARG A 124 2.78 13.63 0.18
CA ARG A 124 3.75 13.64 -0.92
C ARG A 124 4.30 12.25 -1.21
N ALA A 125 4.66 11.47 -0.19
CA ALA A 125 5.12 10.10 -0.34
C ALA A 125 4.05 9.21 -0.99
N ALA A 126 2.78 9.33 -0.56
CA ALA A 126 1.66 8.61 -1.17
C ALA A 126 1.44 8.99 -2.65
N ARG A 127 1.56 10.28 -2.99
CA ARG A 127 1.45 10.76 -4.38
C ARG A 127 2.56 10.19 -5.27
N THR A 128 3.79 10.16 -4.76
CA THR A 128 4.94 9.56 -5.45
C THR A 128 4.75 8.06 -5.65
N LEU A 129 4.26 7.35 -4.63
CA LEU A 129 3.91 5.93 -4.72
C LEU A 129 2.87 5.68 -5.81
N LEU A 130 1.77 6.44 -5.82
CA LEU A 130 0.69 6.29 -6.79
C LEU A 130 1.20 6.50 -8.22
N ALA A 131 2.00 7.53 -8.45
CA ALA A 131 2.61 7.80 -9.76
C ALA A 131 3.57 6.67 -10.19
N ALA A 132 4.42 6.19 -9.29
CA ALA A 132 5.35 5.10 -9.57
C ALA A 132 4.62 3.80 -9.90
N TYR A 133 3.58 3.45 -9.13
CA TYR A 133 2.75 2.27 -9.34
C TYR A 133 2.02 2.34 -10.68
N GLY A 134 1.32 3.44 -10.96
CA GLY A 134 0.62 3.65 -12.23
C GLY A 134 1.56 3.52 -13.43
N LYS A 135 2.78 4.04 -13.33
CA LYS A 135 3.80 3.88 -14.38
C LYS A 135 4.17 2.42 -14.66
N ARG A 136 4.31 1.56 -13.63
CA ARG A 136 4.59 0.12 -13.82
C ARG A 136 3.44 -0.57 -14.54
N VAL A 137 2.21 -0.32 -14.09
CA VAL A 137 1.00 -0.91 -14.70
C VAL A 137 0.87 -0.48 -16.16
N ARG A 138 1.04 0.81 -16.45
CA ARG A 138 1.04 1.34 -17.82
C ARG A 138 2.10 0.68 -18.70
N GLN A 139 3.32 0.48 -18.18
CA GLN A 139 4.39 -0.20 -18.92
C GLN A 139 4.04 -1.65 -19.26
N LEU A 140 3.38 -2.38 -18.34
CA LEU A 140 2.87 -3.72 -18.64
C LEU A 140 1.81 -3.69 -19.74
N ILE A 141 0.89 -2.73 -19.70
CA ILE A 141 -0.16 -2.60 -20.71
C ILE A 141 0.45 -2.37 -22.09
N VAL A 142 1.40 -1.44 -22.22
CA VAL A 142 2.12 -1.18 -23.48
C VAL A 142 2.90 -2.42 -23.95
N LYS A 143 3.56 -3.13 -23.04
CA LYS A 143 4.26 -4.39 -23.37
C LYS A 143 3.29 -5.47 -23.87
N GLY A 144 2.12 -5.59 -23.26
CA GLY A 144 1.06 -6.51 -23.69
C GLY A 144 0.51 -6.17 -25.06
N GLN A 145 0.34 -4.87 -25.37
CA GLN A 145 -0.03 -4.40 -26.71
C GLN A 145 1.04 -4.77 -27.75
N GLN A 146 2.32 -4.51 -27.47
CA GLN A 146 3.41 -4.84 -28.39
C GLN A 146 3.50 -6.33 -28.71
N ARG A 147 3.03 -7.19 -27.80
CA ARG A 147 3.03 -8.65 -27.94
C ARG A 147 1.71 -9.21 -28.47
N GLY A 148 0.71 -8.37 -28.71
CA GLY A 148 -0.63 -8.79 -29.13
C GLY A 148 -1.42 -9.55 -28.06
N GLU A 149 -1.01 -9.44 -26.79
CA GLU A 149 -1.72 -10.03 -25.64
C GLU A 149 -2.93 -9.18 -25.22
N LEU A 150 -2.83 -7.86 -25.41
CA LEU A 150 -3.85 -6.87 -25.07
C LEU A 150 -4.34 -6.14 -26.32
N SER A 151 -5.56 -5.63 -26.28
CA SER A 151 -6.16 -4.88 -27.40
C SER A 151 -5.36 -3.61 -27.73
N GLN A 152 -5.24 -3.27 -29.02
CA GLN A 152 -4.63 -2.00 -29.46
C GLN A 152 -5.57 -0.80 -29.26
N ASP A 153 -6.86 -1.05 -29.06
CA ASP A 153 -7.89 -0.02 -28.99
C ASP A 153 -8.03 0.60 -27.59
N ILE A 154 -7.31 0.08 -26.60
CA ILE A 154 -7.31 0.63 -25.24
C ILE A 154 -6.24 1.71 -25.08
N GLU A 155 -6.61 2.80 -24.41
CA GLU A 155 -5.68 3.86 -24.04
C GLU A 155 -4.90 3.43 -22.77
N PRO A 156 -3.55 3.31 -22.82
CA PRO A 156 -2.77 2.73 -21.72
C PRO A 156 -2.88 3.48 -20.39
N ASP A 157 -2.96 4.82 -20.43
CA ASP A 157 -3.03 5.63 -19.21
C ASP A 157 -4.41 5.47 -18.52
N ALA A 158 -5.50 5.42 -19.29
CA ALA A 158 -6.84 5.14 -18.80
C ALA A 158 -6.98 3.72 -18.24
N ALA A 159 -6.42 2.71 -18.93
CA ALA A 159 -6.41 1.34 -18.45
C ALA A 159 -5.62 1.21 -17.13
N ALA A 160 -4.45 1.85 -17.02
CA ALA A 160 -3.67 1.88 -15.78
C ALA A 160 -4.43 2.59 -14.64
N ALA A 161 -5.12 3.70 -14.93
CA ALA A 161 -5.95 4.39 -13.96
C ALA A 161 -7.12 3.52 -13.47
N MET A 162 -7.80 2.80 -14.36
CA MET A 162 -8.88 1.87 -14.01
C MET A 162 -8.38 0.68 -13.19
N PHE A 163 -7.20 0.14 -13.49
CA PHE A 163 -6.57 -0.91 -12.69
C PHE A 163 -6.37 -0.47 -11.24
N VAL A 164 -5.80 0.72 -11.03
CA VAL A 164 -5.59 1.29 -9.70
C VAL A 164 -6.91 1.63 -9.02
N GLY A 165 -7.86 2.20 -9.76
CA GLY A 165 -9.19 2.53 -9.27
C GLY A 165 -9.97 1.30 -8.78
N ALA A 166 -9.85 0.17 -9.48
CA ALA A 166 -10.47 -1.09 -9.06
C ALA A 166 -9.92 -1.55 -7.69
N ILE A 167 -8.59 -1.49 -7.49
CA ILE A 167 -7.99 -1.80 -6.19
C ILE A 167 -8.49 -0.85 -5.11
N GLN A 168 -8.48 0.47 -5.37
CA GLN A 168 -8.95 1.48 -4.42
C GLN A 168 -10.44 1.28 -4.06
N GLY A 169 -11.27 0.89 -5.03
CA GLY A 169 -12.67 0.55 -4.80
C GLY A 169 -12.83 -0.66 -3.86
N LEU A 170 -12.01 -1.70 -4.02
CA LEU A 170 -12.01 -2.85 -3.10
C LEU A 170 -11.48 -2.49 -1.71
N VAL A 171 -10.46 -1.61 -1.64
CA VAL A 171 -9.97 -1.08 -0.36
C VAL A 171 -11.09 -0.36 0.37
N MET A 172 -11.83 0.52 -0.32
CA MET A 172 -12.96 1.24 0.27
C MET A 172 -14.04 0.28 0.80
N GLN A 173 -14.42 -0.74 0.02
CA GLN A 173 -15.40 -1.75 0.43
C GLN A 173 -14.92 -2.57 1.65
N THR A 174 -13.63 -2.88 1.72
CA THR A 174 -13.00 -3.57 2.86
C THR A 174 -13.05 -2.69 4.13
N LEU A 175 -12.81 -1.39 3.98
CA LEU A 175 -12.92 -0.45 5.10
C LEU A 175 -14.37 -0.29 5.59
N LEU A 176 -15.33 -0.24 4.67
CA LEU A 176 -16.76 -0.10 4.98
C LEU A 176 -17.35 -1.36 5.63
N SER A 177 -16.97 -2.54 5.16
CA SER A 177 -17.39 -3.82 5.76
C SER A 177 -16.71 -4.09 7.11
N GLY A 178 -15.53 -3.50 7.35
CA GLY A 178 -14.72 -3.78 8.52
C GLY A 178 -14.00 -5.14 8.47
N GLU A 179 -14.01 -5.81 7.32
CA GLU A 179 -13.43 -7.15 7.14
C GLU A 179 -12.16 -7.08 6.28
N PRO A 180 -10.93 -7.11 6.88
CA PRO A 180 -9.67 -7.02 6.14
C PRO A 180 -9.49 -8.05 5.01
N GLN A 181 -10.12 -9.23 5.14
CA GLN A 181 -10.00 -10.30 4.16
C GLN A 181 -10.91 -10.11 2.94
N HIS A 182 -11.84 -9.14 2.98
CA HIS A 182 -12.76 -8.88 1.88
C HIS A 182 -12.03 -8.62 0.56
N ILE A 183 -11.07 -7.68 0.53
CA ILE A 183 -10.28 -7.39 -0.68
C ILE A 183 -9.59 -8.63 -1.26
N ARG A 184 -9.07 -9.52 -0.41
CA ARG A 184 -8.38 -10.73 -0.85
C ARG A 184 -9.33 -11.70 -1.55
N SER A 185 -10.56 -11.83 -1.04
CA SER A 185 -11.59 -12.67 -1.64
C SER A 185 -12.18 -12.08 -2.93
N ALA A 186 -12.33 -10.74 -2.99
CA ALA A 186 -12.95 -10.04 -4.11
C ALA A 186 -11.99 -9.78 -5.29
N ALA A 187 -10.68 -9.69 -5.03
CA ALA A 187 -9.69 -9.31 -6.03
C ALA A 187 -9.65 -10.20 -7.28
N PRO A 188 -9.71 -11.55 -7.21
CA PRO A 188 -9.73 -12.38 -8.41
C PRO A 188 -10.92 -12.07 -9.34
N GLY A 189 -12.10 -11.87 -8.78
CA GLY A 189 -13.30 -11.54 -9.56
C GLY A 189 -13.21 -10.15 -10.21
N ALA A 190 -12.72 -9.16 -9.46
CA ALA A 190 -12.51 -7.81 -9.99
C ALA A 190 -11.48 -7.79 -11.13
N PHE A 191 -10.36 -8.50 -10.97
CA PHE A 191 -9.35 -8.62 -12.01
C PHE A 191 -9.88 -9.37 -13.24
N ALA A 192 -10.66 -10.44 -13.07
CA ALA A 192 -11.27 -11.15 -14.19
C ALA A 192 -12.18 -10.25 -15.04
N LEU A 193 -12.91 -9.32 -14.43
CA LEU A 193 -13.70 -8.32 -15.15
C LEU A 193 -12.79 -7.30 -15.86
N TYR A 194 -11.78 -6.78 -15.18
CA TYR A 194 -10.79 -5.87 -15.79
C TYR A 194 -10.10 -6.51 -17.01
N ARG A 195 -9.68 -7.77 -16.89
CA ARG A 195 -9.06 -8.56 -17.96
C ARG A 195 -9.95 -8.67 -19.20
N ARG A 196 -11.27 -8.84 -19.04
CA ARG A 196 -12.21 -8.87 -20.17
C ARG A 196 -12.26 -7.54 -20.93
N CYS A 197 -12.09 -6.41 -20.24
CA CYS A 197 -12.10 -5.09 -20.85
C CYS A 197 -10.82 -4.77 -21.65
N ILE A 198 -9.68 -5.36 -21.28
CA ILE A 198 -8.38 -5.06 -21.90
C ILE A 198 -7.86 -6.16 -22.84
N GLY A 199 -8.49 -7.34 -22.82
CA GLY A 199 -8.10 -8.48 -23.63
C GLY A 199 -8.22 -8.17 -25.13
N SER A 200 -7.34 -8.76 -25.94
CA SER A 200 -7.48 -8.71 -27.39
C SER A 200 -8.74 -9.47 -27.81
N THR A 201 -9.63 -8.79 -28.52
CA THR A 201 -10.72 -9.44 -29.27
C THR A 201 -10.08 -10.15 -30.46
N LYS A 202 -9.71 -11.42 -30.28
CA LYS A 202 -9.49 -12.32 -31.42
C LYS A 202 -10.80 -12.96 -31.83
#